data_AF-A0A1F3NMT4-F1
#
_entry.id   AF-A0A1F3NMT4-F1
#
_cell.length_a   1.000
_cell.length_b   1.000
_cell.length_c   1.000
_cell.angle_alpha   90.00
_cell.angle_beta   90.00
_cell.angle_gamma   90.00
#
_symmetry.space_group_name_H-M   'P 1'
#
loop_
_entity.id
_entity.type
_entity.pdbx_description
1 polymer ?
#
loop_
_entity_poly.entity_id
_entity_poly.type
_entity_poly.pdbx_seq_one_letter_code
_entity_poly.pdbx_strand_id
1 'polypeptide(L)'
;MKKPLIIVIIILVVLLALPVINLLRWTFQTKKPLDIFIVDKTVSSFEREKHKSLNWILASDRFVKKENKTSYSYKKDYYGFFPTRPKKAKTWDRREYRLANVIEIADSIDAIYFTDTYGVFFNDWYQGINKSRRSRKLYGGLNNTDNFLIKEMKDRDKLIIMEYNSFDYPTSEYDSYRIQERLGIVYRGWTGKYFTTLDTLSEDFPIWMTAMYRKQFKKPWTFTKPGVVLLRDRSIIVLEEGIHLNALPVEIVTDSAYCAKYNLPETIAFNEWFDIIDPLSNNVISNFRIGTTTIGDSLLINYGLDNLFPAVIQEPDMQRTYYFSGDFTSANVPVWASKFKGVDKLKGIIYSKKPDDFRRFFWLYYKPLVNGIFDDYYNSLTEK
;
A
#
# COMPACT_ATOMS: atom_id res chain seq x y z
N MET A 1 -16.24 -25.04 -46.61
CA MET A 1 -15.72 -23.76 -46.05
C MET A 1 -14.21 -23.76 -46.17
N LYS A 2 -13.59 -22.68 -46.66
CA LYS A 2 -12.12 -22.61 -46.82
C LYS A 2 -11.48 -22.89 -45.46
N LYS A 3 -10.56 -23.88 -45.36
CA LYS A 3 -9.81 -24.22 -44.14
C LYS A 3 -9.37 -23.01 -43.29
N PRO A 4 -8.88 -21.88 -43.86
CA PRO A 4 -8.57 -20.68 -43.08
C PRO A 4 -9.77 -20.05 -42.35
N LEU A 5 -10.98 -20.07 -42.93
CA LEU A 5 -12.19 -19.51 -42.31
C LEU A 5 -12.60 -20.29 -41.06
N ILE A 6 -12.48 -21.63 -41.10
CA ILE A 6 -12.77 -22.48 -39.93
C ILE A 6 -11.78 -22.18 -38.80
N ILE A 7 -10.49 -22.05 -39.13
CA ILE A 7 -9.45 -21.71 -38.14
C ILE A 7 -9.73 -20.34 -37.50
N VAL A 8 -10.09 -19.33 -38.30
CA VAL A 8 -10.45 -17.99 -37.78
C VAL A 8 -11.66 -18.07 -36.86
N ILE A 9 -12.70 -18.82 -37.23
CA ILE A 9 -13.89 -19.00 -36.39
C ILE A 9 -13.54 -19.70 -35.07
N ILE A 10 -12.72 -20.75 -35.10
CA ILE A 10 -12.27 -21.46 -33.89
C ILE A 10 -11.50 -20.51 -32.96
N ILE A 11 -10.55 -19.73 -33.50
CA ILE A 11 -9.79 -18.75 -32.71
C ILE A 11 -10.73 -17.72 -32.07
N LEU A 12 -11.70 -17.21 -32.83
CA LEU A 12 -12.68 -16.24 -32.33
C LEU A 12 -13.55 -16.83 -31.21
N VAL A 13 -14.05 -18.06 -31.39
CA VAL A 13 -14.84 -18.77 -30.38
C VAL A 13 -14.03 -18.99 -29.11
N VAL A 14 -12.77 -19.42 -29.22
CA VAL A 14 -11.89 -19.59 -28.05
C VAL A 14 -11.65 -18.26 -27.34
N LEU A 15 -11.39 -17.19 -28.10
CA LEU A 15 -11.13 -15.86 -27.56
C LEU A 15 -12.35 -15.30 -26.80
N LEU A 16 -13.57 -15.59 -27.26
CA LEU A 16 -14.81 -15.19 -26.58
C LEU A 16 -15.19 -16.14 -25.43
N ALA A 17 -14.92 -17.44 -25.53
CA ALA A 17 -15.25 -18.43 -24.51
C ALA A 17 -14.34 -18.32 -23.28
N LEU A 18 -13.05 -17.99 -23.46
CA LEU A 18 -12.08 -17.92 -22.37
C LEU A 18 -12.49 -16.96 -21.23
N PRO A 19 -12.88 -15.69 -21.49
CA PRO A 19 -13.39 -14.80 -20.44
C PRO A 19 -14.61 -15.37 -19.71
N VAL A 20 -15.55 -15.98 -20.45
CA VAL A 20 -16.78 -16.56 -19.88
C VAL A 20 -16.44 -17.73 -18.96
N ILE A 21 -15.58 -18.64 -19.40
CA ILE A 21 -15.12 -19.78 -18.60
C ILE A 21 -14.43 -19.29 -17.32
N ASN A 22 -13.56 -18.28 -17.43
CA ASN A 22 -12.85 -17.74 -16.26
C ASN A 22 -13.78 -17.02 -15.28
N LEU A 23 -14.83 -16.35 -15.75
CA LEU A 23 -15.87 -15.76 -14.93
C LEU A 23 -16.70 -16.84 -14.22
N LEU A 24 -17.07 -17.92 -14.92
CA LEU A 24 -17.78 -19.05 -14.32
C LEU A 24 -16.93 -19.74 -13.25
N ARG A 25 -15.64 -19.99 -13.53
CA ARG A 25 -14.70 -20.57 -12.56
C ARG A 25 -14.57 -19.73 -11.30
N TRP A 26 -14.54 -18.39 -11.43
CA TRP A 26 -14.55 -17.49 -10.28
C TRP A 26 -15.90 -17.53 -9.56
N THR A 27 -17.01 -17.60 -10.29
CA THR A 27 -18.37 -17.63 -9.73
C THR A 27 -18.58 -18.85 -8.83
N PHE A 28 -18.09 -20.02 -9.26
CA PHE A 28 -18.14 -21.28 -8.51
C PHE A 28 -16.97 -21.49 -7.54
N GLN A 29 -16.03 -20.57 -7.45
CA GLN A 29 -14.98 -20.65 -6.44
C GLN A 29 -15.59 -20.53 -5.03
N THR A 30 -15.12 -21.39 -4.12
CA THR A 30 -15.50 -21.42 -2.72
C THR A 30 -15.35 -20.03 -2.11
N LYS A 31 -16.41 -19.57 -1.44
CA LYS A 31 -16.39 -18.31 -0.71
C LYS A 31 -15.70 -18.54 0.63
N LYS A 32 -14.87 -17.59 1.06
CA LYS A 32 -14.17 -17.57 2.35
C LYS A 32 -14.81 -16.50 3.24
N PRO A 33 -15.78 -16.84 4.13
CA PRO A 33 -16.43 -15.87 4.98
C PRO A 33 -15.45 -15.32 6.03
N LEU A 34 -15.11 -14.04 5.94
CA LEU A 34 -14.16 -13.36 6.84
C LEU A 34 -14.58 -11.90 6.97
N ASP A 35 -14.89 -11.44 8.18
CA ASP A 35 -15.32 -10.07 8.44
C ASP A 35 -14.11 -9.14 8.61
N ILE A 36 -13.72 -8.53 7.50
CA ILE A 36 -12.60 -7.59 7.39
C ILE A 36 -13.08 -6.15 7.58
N PHE A 37 -12.49 -5.46 8.54
CA PHE A 37 -12.71 -4.05 8.84
C PHE A 37 -11.67 -3.18 8.14
N ILE A 38 -12.05 -2.47 7.08
CA ILE A 38 -11.14 -1.66 6.27
C ILE A 38 -11.19 -0.20 6.73
N VAL A 39 -10.04 0.40 7.02
CA VAL A 39 -9.91 1.80 7.40
C VAL A 39 -9.07 2.54 6.37
N ASP A 40 -9.67 3.53 5.73
CA ASP A 40 -9.01 4.44 4.78
C ASP A 40 -9.48 5.88 5.04
N LYS A 41 -8.57 6.70 5.55
CA LYS A 41 -8.84 8.11 5.85
C LYS A 41 -8.41 9.05 4.72
N THR A 42 -7.76 8.55 3.67
CA THR A 42 -7.10 9.31 2.60
C THR A 42 -7.82 9.15 1.25
N VAL A 43 -9.12 9.42 1.25
CA VAL A 43 -9.96 9.30 0.03
C VAL A 43 -10.28 10.68 -0.54
N SER A 44 -9.29 11.33 -1.13
CA SER A 44 -9.47 12.66 -1.76
C SER A 44 -10.13 12.60 -3.15
N SER A 45 -10.28 11.41 -3.74
CA SER A 45 -10.82 11.21 -5.10
C SER A 45 -11.90 10.13 -5.17
N PHE A 46 -12.74 10.19 -6.22
CA PHE A 46 -13.74 9.15 -6.47
C PHE A 46 -13.14 7.82 -6.93
N GLU A 47 -11.88 7.81 -7.37
CA GLU A 47 -11.17 6.59 -7.79
C GLU A 47 -10.78 5.72 -6.60
N ARG A 48 -10.64 6.29 -5.40
CA ARG A 48 -10.40 5.57 -4.13
C ARG A 48 -9.16 4.67 -4.22
N GLU A 49 -8.07 5.25 -4.68
CA GLU A 49 -6.85 4.51 -5.09
C GLU A 49 -6.28 3.65 -3.95
N LYS A 50 -6.23 4.19 -2.74
CA LYS A 50 -5.59 3.62 -1.54
C LYS A 50 -6.21 2.33 -0.97
N HIS A 51 -7.37 1.88 -1.42
CA HIS A 51 -7.89 0.55 -1.00
C HIS A 51 -8.48 -0.26 -2.16
N LYS A 52 -8.36 0.26 -3.39
CA LYS A 52 -8.88 -0.39 -4.61
C LYS A 52 -8.15 -1.70 -4.90
N SER A 53 -6.84 -1.71 -4.70
CA SER A 53 -5.96 -2.87 -4.86
C SER A 53 -6.26 -3.96 -3.82
N LEU A 54 -6.46 -3.59 -2.55
CA LEU A 54 -6.91 -4.51 -1.50
C LEU A 54 -8.26 -5.14 -1.89
N ASN A 55 -9.24 -4.32 -2.28
CA ASN A 55 -10.54 -4.83 -2.70
C ASN A 55 -10.46 -5.78 -3.90
N TRP A 56 -9.53 -5.53 -4.84
CA TRP A 56 -9.27 -6.44 -5.95
C TRP A 56 -8.86 -7.82 -5.45
N ILE A 57 -7.95 -7.89 -4.47
CA ILE A 57 -7.45 -9.14 -3.88
C ILE A 57 -8.57 -9.89 -3.16
N LEU A 58 -9.32 -9.18 -2.30
CA LEU A 58 -10.46 -9.78 -1.58
C LEU A 58 -11.50 -10.37 -2.54
N ALA A 59 -11.79 -9.66 -3.63
CA ALA A 59 -12.71 -10.13 -4.65
C ALA A 59 -12.14 -11.31 -5.45
N SER A 60 -10.85 -11.33 -5.80
CA SER A 60 -10.23 -12.41 -6.57
C SER A 60 -10.24 -13.73 -5.82
N ASP A 61 -9.90 -13.70 -4.53
CA ASP A 61 -9.79 -14.91 -3.70
C ASP A 61 -11.04 -15.24 -2.89
N ARG A 62 -12.12 -14.50 -3.17
CA ARG A 62 -13.49 -14.74 -2.70
C ARG A 62 -13.63 -14.64 -1.18
N PHE A 63 -12.89 -13.71 -0.57
CA PHE A 63 -13.18 -13.24 0.77
C PHE A 63 -14.49 -12.45 0.75
N VAL A 64 -15.44 -12.87 1.59
CA VAL A 64 -16.80 -12.33 1.64
C VAL A 64 -17.20 -12.03 3.08
N LYS A 65 -18.14 -11.11 3.26
CA LYS A 65 -18.74 -10.82 4.57
C LYS A 65 -19.44 -12.06 5.12
N LYS A 66 -19.32 -12.34 6.42
CA LYS A 66 -19.93 -13.54 7.02
C LYS A 66 -21.46 -13.50 7.00
N GLU A 67 -22.03 -12.34 7.34
CA GLU A 67 -23.48 -12.15 7.49
C GLU A 67 -24.28 -12.62 6.26
N ASN A 68 -23.87 -12.19 5.06
CA ASN A 68 -24.65 -12.39 3.83
C ASN A 68 -23.85 -13.02 2.68
N LYS A 69 -22.59 -13.38 2.91
CA LYS A 69 -21.69 -13.98 1.90
C LYS A 69 -21.57 -13.14 0.62
N THR A 70 -21.70 -11.82 0.75
CA THR A 70 -21.51 -10.85 -0.35
C THR A 70 -20.07 -10.37 -0.41
N SER A 71 -19.62 -10.01 -1.61
CA SER A 71 -18.27 -9.46 -1.82
C SER A 71 -18.13 -8.06 -1.25
N TYR A 72 -16.92 -7.74 -0.78
CA TYR A 72 -16.55 -6.39 -0.38
C TYR A 72 -16.62 -5.40 -1.55
N SER A 73 -17.07 -4.19 -1.25
CA SER A 73 -17.11 -3.06 -2.19
C SER A 73 -16.17 -1.96 -1.74
N TYR A 74 -15.16 -1.67 -2.56
CA TYR A 74 -14.27 -0.51 -2.34
C TYR A 74 -15.05 0.82 -2.23
N LYS A 75 -16.26 0.92 -2.79
CA LYS A 75 -17.04 2.17 -2.67
C LYS A 75 -17.72 2.36 -1.32
N LYS A 76 -18.05 1.27 -0.63
CA LYS A 76 -18.98 1.27 0.51
C LYS A 76 -18.41 0.65 1.78
N ASP A 77 -17.47 -0.26 1.68
CA ASP A 77 -17.05 -1.14 2.76
C ASP A 77 -15.69 -0.71 3.32
N TYR A 78 -15.62 0.54 3.77
CA TYR A 78 -14.49 1.08 4.53
C TYR A 78 -15.00 2.11 5.54
N TYR A 79 -14.13 2.49 6.47
CA TYR A 79 -14.32 3.57 7.43
C TYR A 79 -13.31 4.68 7.15
N GLY A 80 -13.78 5.93 7.18
CA GLY A 80 -12.98 7.12 6.91
C GLY A 80 -13.70 8.14 6.05
N PHE A 81 -13.01 8.76 5.09
CA PHE A 81 -13.51 9.91 4.33
C PHE A 81 -14.28 9.50 3.06
N PHE A 82 -15.43 10.10 2.79
CA PHE A 82 -16.28 9.79 1.64
C PHE A 82 -16.51 11.00 0.74
N PRO A 83 -16.02 10.98 -0.52
CA PRO A 83 -16.41 11.99 -1.50
C PRO A 83 -17.88 11.79 -1.94
N THR A 84 -18.71 12.84 -1.84
CA THR A 84 -20.13 12.79 -2.23
C THR A 84 -20.39 13.47 -3.57
N ARG A 85 -21.44 13.04 -4.28
CA ARG A 85 -21.83 13.61 -5.57
C ARG A 85 -22.89 14.72 -5.38
N PRO A 86 -22.92 15.73 -6.26
CA PRO A 86 -22.05 15.94 -7.43
C PRO A 86 -20.66 16.50 -7.07
N LYS A 87 -19.61 16.11 -7.81
CA LYS A 87 -18.21 16.56 -7.57
C LYS A 87 -18.08 18.08 -7.50
N LYS A 88 -18.86 18.82 -8.29
CA LYS A 88 -18.88 20.29 -8.31
C LYS A 88 -19.26 20.92 -6.96
N ALA A 89 -20.08 20.24 -6.16
CA ALA A 89 -20.49 20.73 -4.84
C ALA A 89 -19.36 20.66 -3.79
N LYS A 90 -18.29 19.89 -4.07
CA LYS A 90 -17.17 19.67 -3.13
C LYS A 90 -17.64 19.26 -1.73
N THR A 91 -18.74 18.51 -1.65
CA THR A 91 -19.29 17.97 -0.41
C THR A 91 -18.68 16.61 -0.11
N TRP A 92 -18.49 16.32 1.17
CA TRP A 92 -17.93 15.07 1.64
C TRP A 92 -18.64 14.65 2.93
N ASP A 93 -18.54 13.37 3.22
CA ASP A 93 -19.07 12.74 4.43
C ASP A 93 -17.97 11.87 5.06
N ARG A 94 -18.20 11.33 6.25
CA ARG A 94 -17.27 10.41 6.91
C ARG A 94 -18.00 9.30 7.62
N ARG A 95 -17.46 8.09 7.54
CA ARG A 95 -17.89 6.96 8.36
C ARG A 95 -16.85 6.71 9.44
N GLU A 96 -17.19 7.08 10.65
CA GLU A 96 -16.36 6.87 11.82
C GLU A 96 -17.02 5.82 12.73
N TYR A 97 -16.19 5.12 13.50
CA TYR A 97 -16.62 4.31 14.63
C TYR A 97 -16.35 5.06 15.92
N ARG A 98 -17.23 4.87 16.90
CA ARG A 98 -17.17 5.55 18.20
C ARG A 98 -16.43 4.68 19.20
N LEU A 99 -15.76 5.33 20.16
CA LEU A 99 -15.04 4.65 21.24
C LEU A 99 -15.94 3.66 22.01
N ALA A 100 -17.19 4.03 22.26
CA ALA A 100 -18.16 3.18 22.97
C ALA A 100 -18.47 1.85 22.26
N ASN A 101 -18.25 1.76 20.95
CA ASN A 101 -18.60 0.60 20.15
C ASN A 101 -17.36 -0.28 19.84
N VAL A 102 -16.16 0.12 20.29
CA VAL A 102 -14.92 -0.56 19.91
C VAL A 102 -14.91 -2.03 20.33
N ILE A 103 -15.42 -2.35 21.52
CA ILE A 103 -15.49 -3.73 22.02
C ILE A 103 -16.42 -4.56 21.12
N GLU A 104 -17.63 -4.07 20.84
CA GLU A 104 -18.59 -4.75 19.95
C GLU A 104 -18.02 -4.94 18.53
N ILE A 105 -17.33 -3.92 18.00
CA ILE A 105 -16.64 -4.01 16.72
C ILE A 105 -15.56 -5.08 16.78
N ALA A 106 -14.68 -5.04 17.78
CA ALA A 106 -13.59 -5.98 17.95
C ALA A 106 -14.10 -7.41 18.14
N ASP A 107 -15.27 -7.63 18.74
CA ASP A 107 -15.89 -8.95 18.87
C ASP A 107 -16.45 -9.47 17.53
N SER A 108 -17.07 -8.59 16.75
CA SER A 108 -17.76 -8.95 15.49
C SER A 108 -16.85 -9.14 14.28
N ILE A 109 -15.69 -8.50 14.23
CA ILE A 109 -14.78 -8.57 13.06
C ILE A 109 -13.70 -9.64 13.25
N ASP A 110 -13.15 -10.18 12.17
CA ASP A 110 -12.03 -11.13 12.23
C ASP A 110 -10.69 -10.47 11.98
N ALA A 111 -10.66 -9.44 11.13
CA ALA A 111 -9.44 -8.77 10.71
C ALA A 111 -9.66 -7.26 10.59
N ILE A 112 -8.60 -6.48 10.81
CA ILE A 112 -8.56 -5.04 10.51
C ILE A 112 -7.44 -4.73 9.53
N TYR A 113 -7.73 -3.85 8.58
CA TYR A 113 -6.77 -3.39 7.57
C TYR A 113 -6.78 -1.86 7.50
N PHE A 114 -5.70 -1.21 7.94
CA PHE A 114 -5.48 0.22 7.76
C PHE A 114 -4.71 0.45 6.46
N THR A 115 -5.39 0.92 5.42
CA THR A 115 -4.77 1.06 4.09
C THR A 115 -4.06 2.38 3.90
N ASP A 116 -4.60 3.48 4.45
CA ASP A 116 -3.96 4.79 4.48
C ASP A 116 -4.65 5.64 5.56
N THR A 117 -3.88 6.26 6.44
CA THR A 117 -4.44 7.06 7.54
C THR A 117 -4.03 8.52 7.52
N TYR A 118 -3.29 8.97 6.51
CA TYR A 118 -2.81 10.35 6.39
C TYR A 118 -3.94 11.35 6.43
N GLY A 119 -4.91 11.24 5.54
CA GLY A 119 -6.08 12.11 5.54
C GLY A 119 -6.26 12.93 4.29
N VAL A 120 -7.29 13.79 4.35
CA VAL A 120 -7.62 14.76 3.31
C VAL A 120 -7.38 16.15 3.85
N PHE A 121 -6.60 16.95 3.12
CA PHE A 121 -6.35 18.34 3.47
C PHE A 121 -7.11 19.30 2.56
N PHE A 122 -7.18 20.55 3.00
CA PHE A 122 -7.93 21.60 2.31
C PHE A 122 -7.48 21.77 0.86
N ASN A 123 -6.17 21.74 0.58
CA ASN A 123 -5.69 21.90 -0.79
C ASN A 123 -5.93 20.66 -1.67
N ASP A 124 -5.98 19.47 -1.08
CA ASP A 124 -6.29 18.24 -1.80
C ASP A 124 -7.75 18.25 -2.28
N TRP A 125 -8.65 18.74 -1.43
CA TRP A 125 -10.09 18.74 -1.67
C TRP A 125 -10.59 20.02 -2.39
N TYR A 126 -10.19 21.18 -1.89
CA TYR A 126 -10.46 22.49 -2.47
C TYR A 126 -9.24 22.96 -3.27
N GLN A 127 -8.93 22.22 -4.34
CA GLN A 127 -7.84 22.54 -5.26
C GLN A 127 -7.88 24.04 -5.63
N GLY A 128 -6.83 24.76 -5.22
CA GLY A 128 -6.63 26.19 -5.43
C GLY A 128 -5.18 26.47 -5.87
N ILE A 129 -4.84 27.74 -6.07
CA ILE A 129 -3.56 28.16 -6.67
C ILE A 129 -2.34 27.82 -5.77
N ASN A 130 -2.53 27.76 -4.45
CA ASN A 130 -1.44 27.53 -3.51
C ASN A 130 -1.17 26.03 -3.29
N LYS A 131 -0.12 25.49 -3.95
CA LYS A 131 0.37 24.11 -3.77
C LYS A 131 1.39 24.00 -2.62
N SER A 132 1.10 24.59 -1.47
CA SER A 132 1.97 24.48 -0.29
C SER A 132 2.02 23.05 0.25
N ARG A 133 3.20 22.60 0.74
CA ARG A 133 3.40 21.25 1.32
C ARG A 133 2.45 20.95 2.48
N ARG A 134 2.12 21.95 3.31
CA ARG A 134 1.16 21.82 4.41
C ARG A 134 -0.07 22.66 4.10
N SER A 135 -1.24 22.09 4.37
CA SER A 135 -2.51 22.82 4.36
C SER A 135 -3.36 22.39 5.55
N ARG A 136 -4.49 23.06 5.78
CA ARG A 136 -5.36 22.76 6.92
C ARG A 136 -5.96 21.37 6.77
N LYS A 137 -5.84 20.53 7.80
CA LYS A 137 -6.48 19.21 7.85
C LYS A 137 -8.00 19.33 7.79
N LEU A 138 -8.64 18.52 6.94
CA LEU A 138 -10.09 18.31 7.00
C LEU A 138 -10.43 17.08 7.83
N TYR A 139 -9.73 15.97 7.55
CA TYR A 139 -9.90 14.69 8.22
C TYR A 139 -8.62 13.86 8.10
N GLY A 140 -8.41 12.92 9.01
CA GLY A 140 -7.29 11.98 8.98
C GLY A 140 -6.39 12.04 10.20
N GLY A 141 -5.35 11.23 10.15
CA GLY A 141 -4.51 10.84 11.27
C GLY A 141 -5.17 9.75 12.09
N LEU A 142 -4.35 8.95 12.76
CA LEU A 142 -4.81 8.03 13.79
C LEU A 142 -5.19 8.80 15.05
N ASN A 143 -6.08 8.19 15.83
CA ASN A 143 -6.59 8.73 17.07
C ASN A 143 -6.71 7.64 18.14
N ASN A 144 -7.10 8.04 19.35
CA ASN A 144 -7.24 7.14 20.48
C ASN A 144 -8.26 6.00 20.25
N THR A 145 -9.32 6.23 19.46
CA THR A 145 -10.29 5.17 19.10
C THR A 145 -9.63 4.09 18.25
N ASP A 146 -8.79 4.48 17.27
CA ASP A 146 -8.02 3.53 16.46
C ASP A 146 -7.04 2.74 17.32
N ASN A 147 -6.34 3.44 18.22
CA ASN A 147 -5.39 2.81 19.14
C ASN A 147 -6.09 1.77 20.05
N PHE A 148 -7.27 2.11 20.57
CA PHE A 148 -8.06 1.20 21.38
C PHE A 148 -8.55 0.00 20.56
N LEU A 149 -8.98 0.21 19.32
CA LEU A 149 -9.37 -0.89 18.43
C LEU A 149 -8.20 -1.83 18.13
N ILE A 150 -7.01 -1.30 17.81
CA ILE A 150 -5.79 -2.11 17.62
C ILE A 150 -5.49 -2.92 18.89
N LYS A 151 -5.61 -2.30 20.07
CA LYS A 151 -5.45 -3.02 21.34
C LYS A 151 -6.44 -4.19 21.45
N GLU A 152 -7.73 -3.93 21.31
CA GLU A 152 -8.78 -4.95 21.49
C GLU A 152 -8.65 -6.09 20.46
N MET A 153 -8.17 -5.78 19.25
CA MET A 153 -7.85 -6.78 18.23
C MET A 153 -6.65 -7.64 18.61
N LYS A 154 -5.56 -7.05 19.14
CA LYS A 154 -4.39 -7.80 19.63
C LYS A 154 -4.75 -8.70 20.80
N ASP A 155 -5.49 -8.19 21.77
CA ASP A 155 -5.92 -8.94 22.96
C ASP A 155 -6.80 -10.17 22.62
N ARG A 156 -7.44 -10.18 21.45
CA ARG A 156 -8.27 -11.28 20.92
C ARG A 156 -7.55 -12.15 19.89
N ASP A 157 -6.25 -11.94 19.72
CA ASP A 157 -5.43 -12.58 18.69
C ASP A 157 -6.05 -12.44 17.29
N LYS A 158 -6.57 -11.28 16.93
CA LYS A 158 -7.17 -11.07 15.60
C LYS A 158 -6.16 -10.49 14.61
N LEU A 159 -6.41 -10.68 13.32
CA LEU A 159 -5.50 -10.22 12.27
C LEU A 159 -5.51 -8.69 12.18
N ILE A 160 -4.33 -8.09 12.20
CA ILE A 160 -4.10 -6.65 12.04
C ILE A 160 -3.09 -6.45 10.93
N ILE A 161 -3.46 -5.68 9.91
CA ILE A 161 -2.55 -5.22 8.86
C ILE A 161 -2.62 -3.71 8.81
N MET A 162 -1.47 -3.07 8.82
CA MET A 162 -1.36 -1.61 8.76
C MET A 162 -0.32 -1.19 7.74
N GLU A 163 -0.66 -0.24 6.89
CA GLU A 163 0.27 0.29 5.89
C GLU A 163 0.82 1.67 6.26
N TYR A 164 1.82 2.05 5.46
CA TYR A 164 2.44 3.36 5.36
C TYR A 164 1.47 4.53 5.53
N ASN A 165 2.06 5.65 5.94
CA ASN A 165 1.47 6.98 6.08
C ASN A 165 0.60 7.17 7.33
N SER A 166 1.13 6.71 8.46
CA SER A 166 0.34 6.57 9.69
C SER A 166 0.92 7.28 10.91
N PHE A 167 2.24 7.51 10.97
CA PHE A 167 2.91 7.92 12.19
C PHE A 167 3.32 9.40 12.25
N ASP A 168 3.38 10.09 11.12
CA ASP A 168 3.65 11.53 11.07
C ASP A 168 2.34 12.33 11.06
N TYR A 169 2.45 13.66 11.06
CA TYR A 169 1.33 14.57 10.88
C TYR A 169 0.45 14.11 9.70
N PRO A 170 -0.85 13.91 9.93
CA PRO A 170 -1.63 14.53 10.99
C PRO A 170 -2.02 13.66 12.19
N THR A 171 -1.40 12.50 12.36
CA THR A 171 -1.48 11.73 13.61
C THR A 171 -0.79 12.51 14.73
N SER A 172 -1.36 12.49 15.94
CA SER A 172 -0.72 13.14 17.09
C SER A 172 0.52 12.35 17.53
N GLU A 173 1.54 13.02 18.07
CA GLU A 173 2.75 12.33 18.56
C GLU A 173 2.43 11.25 19.59
N TYR A 174 1.47 11.52 20.49
CA TYR A 174 1.01 10.57 21.50
C TYR A 174 0.34 9.33 20.89
N ASP A 175 -0.58 9.51 19.94
CA ASP A 175 -1.25 8.39 19.28
C ASP A 175 -0.25 7.59 18.43
N SER A 176 0.66 8.27 17.74
CA SER A 176 1.74 7.67 16.95
C SER A 176 2.64 6.79 17.82
N TYR A 177 3.14 7.31 18.93
CA TYR A 177 3.99 6.58 19.87
C TYR A 177 3.30 5.31 20.37
N ARG A 178 2.06 5.41 20.86
CA ARG A 178 1.33 4.25 21.38
C ARG A 178 1.02 3.20 20.32
N ILE A 179 0.85 3.57 19.05
CA ILE A 179 0.64 2.58 17.98
C ILE A 179 1.97 1.92 17.62
N GLN A 180 3.06 2.68 17.54
CA GLN A 180 4.41 2.13 17.36
C GLN A 180 4.76 1.10 18.44
N GLU A 181 4.44 1.38 19.72
CA GLU A 181 4.62 0.40 20.81
C GLU A 181 3.82 -0.89 20.58
N ARG A 182 2.58 -0.79 20.09
CA ARG A 182 1.73 -1.98 19.81
C ARG A 182 2.19 -2.79 18.61
N LEU A 183 2.81 -2.14 17.64
CA LEU A 183 3.43 -2.78 16.49
C LEU A 183 4.85 -3.27 16.78
N GLY A 184 5.45 -2.83 17.89
CA GLY A 184 6.84 -3.13 18.23
C GLY A 184 7.83 -2.50 17.26
N ILE A 185 7.63 -1.27 16.82
CA ILE A 185 8.53 -0.58 15.88
C ILE A 185 9.01 0.77 16.42
N VAL A 186 10.04 1.33 15.78
CA VAL A 186 10.39 2.74 15.93
C VAL A 186 10.43 3.42 14.56
N TYR A 187 9.58 4.42 14.37
CA TYR A 187 9.60 5.32 13.22
C TYR A 187 10.25 6.65 13.61
N ARG A 188 11.36 7.00 12.93
CA ARG A 188 12.16 8.19 13.25
C ARG A 188 11.86 9.40 12.35
N GLY A 189 10.71 9.40 11.66
CA GLY A 189 10.28 10.52 10.82
C GLY A 189 10.84 10.54 9.39
N TRP A 190 11.64 9.54 9.01
CA TRP A 190 12.21 9.46 7.66
C TRP A 190 11.25 8.76 6.72
N THR A 191 10.87 9.45 5.65
CA THR A 191 10.15 8.88 4.51
C THR A 191 10.95 9.06 3.23
N GLY A 192 10.69 8.22 2.24
CA GLY A 192 11.37 8.29 0.96
C GLY A 192 10.49 7.93 -0.21
N LYS A 193 10.90 8.37 -1.40
CA LYS A 193 10.31 7.93 -2.67
C LYS A 193 11.37 7.90 -3.77
N TYR A 194 11.28 6.89 -4.61
CA TYR A 194 12.00 6.83 -5.88
C TYR A 194 11.27 7.64 -6.95
N PHE A 195 12.02 8.44 -7.69
CA PHE A 195 11.57 9.22 -8.84
C PHE A 195 12.27 8.72 -10.10
N THR A 196 11.49 8.43 -11.13
CA THR A 196 12.02 8.11 -12.48
C THR A 196 12.74 9.30 -13.12
N THR A 197 12.49 10.51 -12.64
CA THR A 197 13.28 11.70 -12.95
C THR A 197 13.14 12.71 -11.82
N LEU A 198 14.26 13.34 -11.43
CA LEU A 198 14.29 14.47 -10.52
C LEU A 198 14.13 15.82 -11.24
N ASP A 199 13.86 15.81 -12.55
CA ASP A 199 13.57 17.01 -13.32
C ASP A 199 12.23 17.63 -12.89
N THR A 200 12.31 18.91 -12.53
CA THR A 200 11.18 19.74 -12.10
C THR A 200 10.13 19.98 -13.18
N LEU A 201 10.45 19.73 -14.45
CA LEU A 201 9.52 19.86 -15.58
C LEU A 201 8.58 18.65 -15.72
N SER A 202 8.82 17.56 -14.98
CA SER A 202 7.94 16.39 -14.98
C SER A 202 6.60 16.70 -14.29
N GLU A 203 5.49 16.22 -14.88
CA GLU A 203 4.12 16.56 -14.48
C GLU A 203 3.83 16.23 -13.00
N ASP A 204 4.36 15.12 -12.51
CA ASP A 204 4.12 14.61 -11.15
C ASP A 204 5.21 15.01 -10.14
N PHE A 205 6.20 15.83 -10.53
CA PHE A 205 7.29 16.20 -9.63
C PHE A 205 6.84 17.21 -8.55
N PRO A 206 7.01 16.92 -7.24
CA PRO A 206 6.60 17.82 -6.18
C PRO A 206 7.54 19.04 -6.04
N ILE A 207 7.20 20.14 -6.74
CA ILE A 207 8.03 21.38 -6.81
C ILE A 207 8.48 21.91 -5.44
N TRP A 208 7.69 21.71 -4.38
CA TRP A 208 8.04 22.14 -3.03
C TRP A 208 9.34 21.51 -2.50
N MET A 209 9.77 20.35 -3.01
CA MET A 209 11.04 19.71 -2.66
C MET A 209 12.23 20.60 -3.02
N THR A 210 12.16 21.34 -4.13
CA THR A 210 13.22 22.26 -4.56
C THR A 210 13.43 23.39 -3.56
N ALA A 211 12.34 23.89 -2.97
CA ALA A 211 12.39 24.93 -1.95
C ALA A 211 13.02 24.40 -0.65
N MET A 212 12.71 23.15 -0.27
CA MET A 212 13.37 22.49 0.87
C MET A 212 14.87 22.34 0.65
N TYR A 213 15.26 21.82 -0.51
CA TYR A 213 16.66 21.60 -0.86
C TYR A 213 17.45 22.92 -0.85
N ARG A 214 16.92 23.96 -1.49
CA ARG A 214 17.54 25.30 -1.50
C ARG A 214 17.66 25.87 -0.09
N LYS A 215 16.65 25.66 0.76
CA LYS A 215 16.66 26.16 2.14
C LYS A 215 17.75 25.48 2.98
N GLN A 216 17.91 24.16 2.83
CA GLN A 216 18.88 23.35 3.59
C GLN A 216 20.32 23.54 3.08
N PHE A 217 20.55 23.34 1.78
CA PHE A 217 21.90 23.29 1.21
C PHE A 217 22.39 24.63 0.63
N LYS A 218 21.52 25.65 0.57
CA LYS A 218 21.81 26.96 -0.06
C LYS A 218 22.25 26.85 -1.53
N LYS A 219 21.84 25.77 -2.21
CA LYS A 219 22.15 25.48 -3.61
C LYS A 219 20.88 25.44 -4.47
N PRO A 220 20.95 25.79 -5.77
CA PRO A 220 19.85 25.56 -6.69
C PRO A 220 19.57 24.05 -6.84
N TRP A 221 18.34 23.71 -7.22
CA TRP A 221 18.01 22.35 -7.64
C TRP A 221 18.50 22.16 -9.07
N THR A 222 19.43 21.24 -9.27
CA THR A 222 20.04 20.97 -10.59
C THR A 222 19.93 19.51 -11.00
N PHE A 223 19.19 18.70 -10.23
CA PHE A 223 19.00 17.28 -10.48
C PHE A 223 18.02 17.08 -11.63
N THR A 224 18.33 16.14 -12.52
CA THR A 224 17.50 15.81 -13.70
C THR A 224 17.38 14.31 -13.94
N LYS A 225 18.29 13.52 -13.38
CA LYS A 225 18.31 12.06 -13.54
C LYS A 225 17.33 11.39 -12.56
N PRO A 226 17.03 10.09 -12.76
CA PRO A 226 16.38 9.27 -11.75
C PRO A 226 17.08 9.38 -10.38
N GLY A 227 16.32 9.20 -9.30
CA GLY A 227 16.90 9.24 -7.97
C GLY A 227 15.93 8.98 -6.84
N VAL A 228 16.46 8.96 -5.62
CA VAL A 228 15.69 8.77 -4.38
C VAL A 228 15.76 10.06 -3.57
N VAL A 229 14.60 10.54 -3.11
CA VAL A 229 14.51 11.67 -2.18
C VAL A 229 14.05 11.14 -0.84
N LEU A 230 14.83 11.42 0.21
CA LEU A 230 14.47 11.13 1.60
C LEU A 230 14.12 12.42 2.32
N LEU A 231 13.12 12.38 3.18
CA LEU A 231 12.55 13.53 3.87
C LEU A 231 12.36 13.21 5.35
N ARG A 232 12.67 14.18 6.21
CA ARG A 232 12.31 14.17 7.63
C ARG A 232 12.13 15.58 8.13
N ASP A 233 10.93 15.92 8.60
CA ASP A 233 10.59 17.27 9.05
C ASP A 233 10.96 18.36 8.03
N ARG A 234 12.04 19.09 8.28
CA ARG A 234 12.60 20.16 7.45
C ARG A 234 13.85 19.73 6.67
N SER A 235 14.25 18.48 6.83
CA SER A 235 15.42 17.87 6.21
C SER A 235 15.04 17.18 4.89
N ILE A 236 15.93 17.26 3.92
CA ILE A 236 15.87 16.58 2.63
C ILE A 236 17.25 16.02 2.28
N ILE A 237 17.28 14.79 1.78
CA ILE A 237 18.44 14.13 1.19
C ILE A 237 18.06 13.76 -0.23
N VAL A 238 18.93 14.06 -1.20
CA VAL A 238 18.71 13.73 -2.61
C VAL A 238 19.84 12.85 -3.08
N LEU A 239 19.49 11.64 -3.52
CA LEU A 239 20.40 10.64 -4.07
C LEU A 239 20.12 10.53 -5.57
N GLU A 240 21.00 11.09 -6.39
CA GLU A 240 20.87 11.04 -7.86
C GLU A 240 21.66 9.88 -8.48
N GLU A 241 21.10 9.26 -9.52
CA GLU A 241 21.72 8.22 -10.34
C GLU A 241 23.09 8.65 -10.91
N GLY A 242 24.06 7.74 -10.83
CA GLY A 242 25.41 7.95 -11.36
C GLY A 242 26.32 8.79 -10.46
N ILE A 243 25.82 9.27 -9.32
CA ILE A 243 26.63 9.91 -8.27
C ILE A 243 26.49 9.12 -6.97
N HIS A 244 25.26 9.00 -6.47
CA HIS A 244 24.98 8.39 -5.16
C HIS A 244 24.40 6.98 -5.29
N LEU A 245 23.87 6.62 -6.46
CA LEU A 245 23.15 5.37 -6.71
C LEU A 245 23.81 4.58 -7.83
N ASN A 246 24.05 3.29 -7.57
CA ASN A 246 24.63 2.29 -8.46
C ASN A 246 23.58 1.42 -9.15
N ALA A 247 22.45 1.19 -8.48
CA ALA A 247 21.36 0.37 -8.98
C ALA A 247 20.03 1.06 -8.67
N LEU A 248 19.19 1.14 -9.69
CA LEU A 248 17.84 1.67 -9.61
C LEU A 248 16.88 0.68 -10.27
N PRO A 249 15.61 0.62 -9.83
CA PRO A 249 14.97 1.44 -8.79
C PRO A 249 15.27 0.98 -7.35
N VAL A 250 14.58 1.56 -6.35
CA VAL A 250 14.51 0.96 -5.00
C VAL A 250 13.87 -0.42 -5.14
N GLU A 251 14.43 -1.41 -4.45
CA GLU A 251 13.96 -2.80 -4.52
C GLU A 251 13.44 -3.24 -3.15
N ILE A 252 12.43 -4.11 -3.16
CA ILE A 252 12.07 -4.92 -1.99
C ILE A 252 12.77 -6.26 -2.16
N VAL A 253 13.54 -6.65 -1.16
CA VAL A 253 14.27 -7.92 -1.05
C VAL A 253 13.58 -8.77 0.00
N THR A 254 13.15 -9.96 -0.38
CA THR A 254 12.38 -10.87 0.48
C THR A 254 13.26 -12.00 0.98
N ASP A 255 13.13 -12.36 2.25
CA ASP A 255 13.84 -13.53 2.79
C ASP A 255 13.32 -14.83 2.15
N SER A 256 14.24 -15.77 1.91
CA SER A 256 13.98 -17.03 1.20
C SER A 256 12.84 -17.86 1.82
N ALA A 257 12.67 -17.84 3.14
CA ALA A 257 11.59 -18.55 3.82
C ALA A 257 10.22 -17.99 3.43
N TYR A 258 10.10 -16.66 3.31
CA TYR A 258 8.86 -16.00 2.91
C TYR A 258 8.64 -16.02 1.39
N CYS A 259 9.71 -16.05 0.58
CA CYS A 259 9.61 -16.37 -0.84
C CYS A 259 8.90 -17.71 -1.04
N ALA A 260 9.35 -18.75 -0.32
CA ALA A 260 8.74 -20.07 -0.40
C ALA A 260 7.31 -20.09 0.18
N LYS A 261 7.10 -19.47 1.35
CA LYS A 261 5.80 -19.47 2.04
C LYS A 261 4.69 -18.78 1.22
N TYR A 262 4.98 -17.59 0.70
CA TYR A 262 3.98 -16.74 0.05
C TYR A 262 4.13 -16.68 -1.48
N ASN A 263 5.03 -17.47 -2.06
CA ASN A 263 5.35 -17.46 -3.49
C ASN A 263 5.73 -16.03 -3.97
N LEU A 264 6.59 -15.38 -3.20
CA LEU A 264 7.11 -14.04 -3.47
C LEU A 264 8.42 -14.12 -4.26
N PRO A 265 8.72 -13.12 -5.10
CA PRO A 265 10.04 -13.00 -5.69
C PRO A 265 11.09 -12.61 -4.64
N GLU A 266 12.32 -13.07 -4.83
CA GLU A 266 13.47 -12.64 -4.03
C GLU A 266 13.67 -11.13 -4.09
N THR A 267 13.47 -10.53 -5.27
CA THR A 267 13.55 -9.09 -5.48
C THR A 267 12.43 -8.54 -6.36
N ILE A 268 11.95 -7.34 -6.05
CA ILE A 268 10.95 -6.63 -6.86
C ILE A 268 11.17 -5.12 -6.79
N ALA A 269 11.03 -4.43 -7.93
CA ALA A 269 11.12 -2.97 -8.01
C ALA A 269 9.94 -2.28 -7.30
N PHE A 270 10.22 -1.17 -6.63
CA PHE A 270 9.26 -0.34 -5.92
C PHE A 270 9.50 1.15 -6.18
N ASN A 271 8.42 1.91 -6.43
CA ASN A 271 8.47 3.34 -6.78
C ASN A 271 7.52 4.23 -5.98
N GLU A 272 6.84 3.68 -4.97
CA GLU A 272 5.96 4.48 -4.13
C GLU A 272 6.65 4.98 -2.86
N TRP A 273 5.90 5.70 -2.05
CA TRP A 273 6.40 6.22 -0.78
C TRP A 273 6.67 5.09 0.21
N PHE A 274 7.67 5.30 1.07
CA PHE A 274 8.00 4.38 2.15
C PHE A 274 8.47 5.12 3.41
N ASP A 275 8.26 4.49 4.55
CA ASP A 275 8.78 4.83 5.87
C ASP A 275 10.10 4.08 6.11
N ILE A 276 11.07 4.73 6.77
CA ILE A 276 12.25 4.05 7.32
C ILE A 276 12.00 3.79 8.80
N ILE A 277 11.95 2.52 9.17
CA ILE A 277 11.63 2.05 10.53
C ILE A 277 12.70 1.13 11.09
N ASP A 278 12.76 1.04 12.42
CA ASP A 278 13.43 -0.02 13.16
C ASP A 278 12.39 -1.10 13.52
N PRO A 279 12.64 -2.39 13.20
CA PRO A 279 11.67 -3.46 13.44
C PRO A 279 11.65 -3.95 14.90
N LEU A 280 12.60 -3.52 15.74
CA LEU A 280 12.84 -4.07 17.08
C LEU A 280 12.93 -5.61 17.05
N SER A 281 12.01 -6.31 17.72
CA SER A 281 11.98 -7.77 17.81
C SER A 281 11.05 -8.43 16.77
N ASN A 282 10.48 -7.65 15.83
CA ASN A 282 9.64 -8.21 14.79
C ASN A 282 10.43 -9.07 13.81
N ASN A 283 9.75 -10.07 13.25
CA ASN A 283 10.23 -10.80 12.09
C ASN A 283 10.18 -9.88 10.87
N VAL A 284 11.28 -9.77 10.15
CA VAL A 284 11.34 -9.00 8.90
C VAL A 284 11.07 -9.94 7.73
N ILE A 285 9.92 -9.78 7.08
CA ILE A 285 9.53 -10.56 5.90
C ILE A 285 10.33 -10.10 4.66
N SER A 286 10.49 -8.78 4.54
CA SER A 286 11.22 -8.16 3.44
C SER A 286 11.84 -6.83 3.86
N ASN A 287 12.88 -6.43 3.14
CA ASN A 287 13.59 -5.18 3.32
C ASN A 287 13.51 -4.34 2.04
N PHE A 288 13.41 -3.03 2.17
CA PHE A 288 13.80 -2.11 1.12
C PHE A 288 15.32 -2.07 1.00
N ARG A 289 15.81 -2.04 -0.24
CA ARG A 289 17.21 -1.86 -0.59
C ARG A 289 17.36 -0.68 -1.53
N ILE A 290 18.16 0.30 -1.11
CA ILE A 290 18.59 1.43 -1.94
C ILE A 290 19.99 1.10 -2.47
N GLY A 291 20.13 0.86 -3.77
CA GLY A 291 21.41 0.51 -4.39
C GLY A 291 22.36 1.70 -4.48
N THR A 292 23.18 1.91 -3.47
CA THR A 292 24.07 3.09 -3.31
C THR A 292 25.50 2.87 -3.83
N THR A 293 26.17 3.98 -4.14
CA THR A 293 27.64 4.08 -4.29
C THR A 293 28.29 4.31 -2.93
N THR A 294 29.62 4.22 -2.82
CA THR A 294 30.34 4.59 -1.58
C THR A 294 30.06 6.04 -1.15
N ILE A 295 29.82 6.94 -2.12
CA ILE A 295 29.42 8.32 -1.85
C ILE A 295 27.99 8.35 -1.28
N GLY A 296 27.07 7.56 -1.86
CA GLY A 296 25.72 7.38 -1.35
C GLY A 296 25.68 6.80 0.07
N ASP A 297 26.48 5.77 0.34
CA ASP A 297 26.61 5.15 1.67
C ASP A 297 27.09 6.17 2.70
N SER A 298 28.15 6.90 2.37
CA SER A 298 28.69 7.96 3.25
C SER A 298 27.65 9.04 3.52
N LEU A 299 26.85 9.41 2.51
CA LEU A 299 25.77 10.37 2.66
C LEU A 299 24.67 9.85 3.58
N LEU A 300 24.22 8.59 3.44
CA LEU A 300 23.20 8.00 4.31
C LEU A 300 23.68 7.88 5.76
N ILE A 301 24.91 7.38 5.97
CA ILE A 301 25.53 7.22 7.30
C ILE A 301 25.61 8.56 8.04
N ASN A 302 25.92 9.66 7.35
CA ASN A 302 25.95 11.00 7.96
C ASN A 302 24.60 11.44 8.55
N TYR A 303 23.48 10.83 8.12
CA TYR A 303 22.15 11.06 8.67
C TYR A 303 21.67 9.91 9.57
N GLY A 304 22.52 8.93 9.86
CA GLY A 304 22.20 7.74 10.64
C GLY A 304 21.20 6.82 9.94
N LEU A 305 21.33 6.69 8.62
CA LEU A 305 20.47 5.86 7.78
C LEU A 305 21.27 4.72 7.16
N ASP A 306 20.66 3.54 7.13
CA ASP A 306 21.14 2.39 6.38
C ASP A 306 20.49 2.36 4.99
N ASN A 307 21.16 1.70 4.04
CA ASN A 307 20.64 1.47 2.70
C ASN A 307 19.75 0.21 2.61
N LEU A 308 19.61 -0.54 3.71
CA LEU A 308 18.77 -1.71 3.87
C LEU A 308 17.93 -1.54 5.14
N PHE A 309 16.61 -1.56 5.02
CA PHE A 309 15.68 -1.36 6.14
C PHE A 309 14.35 -2.08 5.89
N PRO A 310 13.54 -2.37 6.91
CA PRO A 310 12.34 -3.20 6.75
C PRO A 310 11.30 -2.59 5.80
N ALA A 311 10.75 -3.44 4.92
CA ALA A 311 9.61 -3.16 4.04
C ALA A 311 8.31 -3.78 4.56
N VAL A 312 8.40 -5.02 5.06
CA VAL A 312 7.28 -5.73 5.68
C VAL A 312 7.78 -6.42 6.93
N ILE A 313 7.06 -6.20 8.03
CA ILE A 313 7.33 -6.86 9.30
C ILE A 313 6.10 -7.62 9.80
N GLN A 314 6.36 -8.56 10.68
CA GLN A 314 5.38 -9.40 11.32
C GLN A 314 5.75 -9.59 12.80
N GLU A 315 4.76 -9.44 13.67
CA GLU A 315 4.90 -9.73 15.10
C GLU A 315 5.39 -11.17 15.33
N PRO A 316 6.38 -11.39 16.21
CA PRO A 316 7.05 -12.68 16.31
C PRO A 316 6.19 -13.76 16.97
N ASP A 317 5.34 -13.39 17.93
CA ASP A 317 4.61 -14.33 18.79
C ASP A 317 3.42 -14.95 18.06
N MET A 318 2.30 -14.21 17.99
CA MET A 318 1.07 -14.72 17.38
C MET A 318 1.07 -14.62 15.86
N GLN A 319 2.02 -13.88 15.26
CA GLN A 319 2.17 -13.75 13.82
C GLN A 319 0.91 -13.22 13.10
N ARG A 320 0.13 -12.39 13.81
CA ARG A 320 -1.15 -11.82 13.37
C ARG A 320 -1.13 -10.30 13.23
N THR A 321 -0.06 -9.64 13.65
CA THR A 321 0.12 -8.21 13.44
C THR A 321 1.18 -7.98 12.37
N TYR A 322 0.83 -7.25 11.31
CA TYR A 322 1.72 -6.90 10.21
C TYR A 322 1.75 -5.40 10.02
N TYR A 323 2.93 -4.89 9.67
CA TYR A 323 3.08 -3.51 9.22
C TYR A 323 3.86 -3.47 7.90
N PHE A 324 3.30 -2.77 6.92
CA PHE A 324 3.91 -2.55 5.61
C PHE A 324 4.40 -1.10 5.58
N SER A 325 5.71 -0.90 5.56
CA SER A 325 6.31 0.43 5.59
C SER A 325 6.28 1.12 4.23
N GLY A 326 5.72 0.51 3.18
CA GLY A 326 5.49 1.17 1.89
C GLY A 326 4.03 1.38 1.56
N ASP A 327 3.77 2.35 0.69
CA ASP A 327 2.47 2.66 0.10
C ASP A 327 2.09 1.59 -0.94
N PHE A 328 1.72 0.40 -0.47
CA PHE A 328 1.56 -0.79 -1.31
C PHE A 328 0.21 -0.83 -2.02
N THR A 329 -0.79 -0.17 -1.44
CA THR A 329 -2.16 -0.15 -1.95
C THR A 329 -2.37 0.72 -3.20
N SER A 330 -1.41 1.54 -3.60
CA SER A 330 -1.58 2.54 -4.68
C SER A 330 -1.69 1.99 -6.12
N ALA A 331 -1.70 0.68 -6.30
CA ALA A 331 -1.78 0.07 -7.63
C ALA A 331 -3.11 0.40 -8.35
N ASN A 332 -3.02 1.02 -9.53
CA ASN A 332 -4.18 1.28 -10.37
C ASN A 332 -4.63 0.01 -11.11
N VAL A 333 -5.54 -0.74 -10.49
CA VAL A 333 -6.05 -2.01 -11.02
C VAL A 333 -7.53 -1.93 -11.43
N PRO A 334 -7.92 -2.56 -12.56
CA PRO A 334 -9.33 -2.67 -12.94
C PRO A 334 -10.06 -3.66 -12.03
N VAL A 335 -10.82 -3.13 -11.05
CA VAL A 335 -11.56 -3.96 -10.05
C VAL A 335 -12.47 -4.99 -10.70
N TRP A 336 -13.07 -4.70 -11.86
CA TRP A 336 -13.93 -5.67 -12.55
C TRP A 336 -13.18 -6.95 -12.97
N ALA A 337 -11.88 -6.85 -13.23
CA ALA A 337 -11.05 -7.98 -13.67
C ALA A 337 -10.75 -8.96 -12.52
N SER A 338 -10.97 -8.57 -11.26
CA SER A 338 -10.84 -9.47 -10.09
C SER A 338 -11.76 -10.69 -10.18
N LYS A 339 -12.87 -10.58 -10.92
CA LYS A 339 -13.87 -11.64 -11.07
C LYS A 339 -13.52 -12.68 -12.16
N PHE A 340 -12.35 -12.58 -12.76
CA PHE A 340 -11.92 -13.49 -13.82
C PHE A 340 -10.71 -14.29 -13.33
N LYS A 341 -10.94 -15.58 -13.07
CA LYS A 341 -9.88 -16.46 -12.59
C LYS A 341 -8.75 -16.58 -13.62
N GLY A 342 -7.50 -16.36 -13.21
CA GLY A 342 -6.34 -16.49 -14.08
C GLY A 342 -5.96 -15.24 -14.87
N VAL A 343 -6.64 -14.10 -14.68
CA VAL A 343 -6.22 -12.82 -15.29
C VAL A 343 -4.79 -12.46 -14.90
N ASP A 344 -4.42 -12.71 -13.65
CA ASP A 344 -3.06 -12.55 -13.11
C ASP A 344 -1.98 -13.35 -13.86
N LYS A 345 -2.36 -14.40 -14.61
CA LYS A 345 -1.44 -15.20 -15.42
C LYS A 345 -1.19 -14.63 -16.82
N LEU A 346 -1.89 -13.57 -17.23
CA LEU A 346 -1.72 -12.89 -18.52
C LEU A 346 -0.48 -11.98 -18.53
N LYS A 347 0.69 -12.58 -18.26
CA LYS A 347 1.99 -11.91 -18.30
C LYS A 347 2.23 -11.34 -19.70
N GLY A 348 2.62 -10.07 -19.80
CA GLY A 348 2.80 -9.34 -21.06
C GLY A 348 1.65 -8.39 -21.41
N ILE A 349 0.41 -8.66 -20.98
CA ILE A 349 -0.72 -7.73 -21.12
C ILE A 349 -0.76 -6.77 -19.92
N ILE A 350 -0.59 -7.34 -18.73
CA ILE A 350 -0.80 -6.62 -17.47
C ILE A 350 0.48 -5.90 -17.00
N TYR A 351 1.62 -6.54 -17.23
CA TYR A 351 2.95 -6.00 -16.96
C TYR A 351 3.95 -6.64 -17.92
N SER A 352 5.06 -5.96 -18.19
CA SER A 352 6.17 -6.41 -19.01
C SER A 352 7.17 -7.23 -18.20
N LYS A 353 8.06 -7.96 -18.89
CA LYS A 353 9.12 -8.72 -18.22
C LYS A 353 10.26 -7.85 -17.67
N LYS A 354 10.27 -6.55 -17.94
CA LYS A 354 11.36 -5.67 -17.53
C LYS A 354 11.38 -5.50 -16.00
N PRO A 355 12.53 -5.57 -15.32
CA PRO A 355 12.63 -5.41 -13.87
C PRO A 355 12.07 -4.08 -13.32
N ASP A 356 12.19 -3.01 -14.09
CA ASP A 356 11.74 -1.65 -13.78
C ASP A 356 10.26 -1.37 -14.07
N ASP A 357 9.48 -2.39 -14.49
CA ASP A 357 8.04 -2.25 -14.64
C ASP A 357 7.32 -2.36 -13.29
N PHE A 358 7.06 -1.21 -12.66
CA PHE A 358 6.44 -1.12 -11.34
C PHE A 358 5.05 -1.76 -11.23
N ARG A 359 4.35 -2.00 -12.35
CA ARG A 359 3.10 -2.77 -12.33
C ARG A 359 3.31 -4.18 -11.80
N ARG A 360 4.51 -4.74 -11.94
CA ARG A 360 4.88 -6.06 -11.43
C ARG A 360 4.71 -6.15 -9.91
N PHE A 361 4.92 -5.07 -9.18
CA PHE A 361 4.83 -5.04 -7.72
C PHE A 361 3.48 -5.56 -7.22
N PHE A 362 2.38 -5.05 -7.77
CA PHE A 362 1.04 -5.50 -7.38
C PHE A 362 0.84 -7.00 -7.62
N TRP A 363 1.21 -7.49 -8.81
CA TRP A 363 0.89 -8.86 -9.23
C TRP A 363 1.81 -9.93 -8.66
N LEU A 364 3.09 -9.60 -8.49
CA LEU A 364 4.11 -10.55 -8.07
C LEU A 364 4.42 -10.48 -6.58
N TYR A 365 4.13 -9.36 -5.91
CA TYR A 365 4.49 -9.16 -4.51
C TYR A 365 3.27 -8.88 -3.63
N TYR A 366 2.59 -7.75 -3.83
CA TYR A 366 1.52 -7.31 -2.92
C TYR A 366 0.32 -8.27 -2.91
N LYS A 367 -0.19 -8.67 -4.08
CA LYS A 367 -1.29 -9.65 -4.19
C LYS A 367 -0.96 -10.98 -3.50
N PRO A 368 0.11 -11.70 -3.85
CA PRO A 368 0.41 -12.99 -3.23
C PRO A 368 0.69 -12.87 -1.72
N LEU A 369 1.36 -11.81 -1.27
CA LEU A 369 1.60 -11.56 0.16
C LEU A 369 0.28 -11.40 0.93
N VAL A 370 -0.56 -10.45 0.52
CA VAL A 370 -1.83 -10.17 1.22
C VAL A 370 -2.77 -11.37 1.16
N ASN A 371 -2.87 -12.02 0.00
CA ASN A 371 -3.68 -13.23 -0.11
C ASN A 371 -3.16 -14.35 0.80
N GLY A 372 -1.84 -14.55 0.87
CA GLY A 372 -1.21 -15.52 1.75
C GLY A 372 -1.48 -15.24 3.23
N ILE A 373 -1.38 -13.98 3.67
CA ILE A 373 -1.69 -13.57 5.05
C ILE A 373 -3.16 -13.85 5.40
N PHE A 374 -4.10 -13.48 4.52
CA PHE A 374 -5.52 -13.74 4.76
C PHE A 374 -5.86 -15.23 4.69
N ASP A 375 -5.20 -16.00 3.82
CA ASP A 375 -5.39 -17.45 3.71
C ASP A 375 -4.87 -18.17 4.95
N ASP A 376 -3.66 -17.85 5.42
CA ASP A 376 -3.09 -18.38 6.67
C ASP A 376 -4.05 -18.13 7.83
N TYR A 377 -4.54 -16.90 7.96
CA TYR A 377 -5.45 -16.53 9.04
C TYR A 377 -6.80 -17.23 8.93
N TYR A 378 -7.41 -17.24 7.73
CA TYR A 378 -8.69 -17.91 7.50
C TYR A 378 -8.61 -19.41 7.81
N ASN A 379 -7.55 -20.09 7.36
CA ASN A 379 -7.35 -21.51 7.63
C ASN A 379 -7.23 -21.76 9.14
N SER A 380 -6.53 -20.89 9.88
CA SER A 380 -6.40 -20.98 11.34
C SER A 380 -7.73 -20.83 12.10
N LEU A 381 -8.76 -20.25 11.48
CA LEU A 381 -10.11 -20.14 12.04
C LEU A 381 -10.98 -21.36 11.70
N THR A 382 -10.69 -22.07 10.61
CA THR A 382 -11.47 -23.23 10.14
C THR A 382 -10.92 -24.57 10.57
N GLU A 383 -9.64 -24.63 10.95
CA GLU A 383 -8.99 -25.83 11.48
C GLU A 383 -9.24 -26.04 12.99
N LYS A 384 -9.84 -25.04 13.66
CA LYS A 384 -10.42 -25.16 15.01
C LYS A 384 -11.85 -25.69 14.91
#